data_AF-A0A8J7M667-F1
#
_entry.id   AF-A0A8J7M667-F1
#
_cell.length_a   1.000
_cell.length_b   1.000
_cell.length_c   1.000
_cell.angle_alpha   90.00
_cell.angle_beta   90.00
_cell.angle_gamma   90.00
#
_symmetry.space_group_name_H-M   'P 1'
#
loop_
_entity.id
_entity.type
_entity.pdbx_description
1 polymer ?
#
loop_
_entity_poly.entity_id
_entity_poly.type
_entity_poly.pdbx_seq_one_letter_code
_entity_poly.pdbx_strand_id
1 'polypeptide(L)'
;MSPVTAFILFNLVGAPVAGRVLWLGMGALHGQGATFGAVLLSMAGAGAILAVNVVLTRRAARGGLHKQGVMAMAAVTLVTLGLTVGTGFFSPLNLAFALLRA
;
A
#
# COMPACT_ATOMS: atom_id res chain seq x y z
N MET A 1 18.72 -11.38 -8.17
CA MET A 1 17.79 -10.39 -8.75
C MET A 1 18.10 -9.02 -8.17
N SER A 2 18.17 -7.96 -8.99
CA SER A 2 18.51 -6.62 -8.46
C SER A 2 17.36 -6.04 -7.62
N PRO A 3 17.64 -5.22 -6.58
CA PRO A 3 16.59 -4.58 -5.77
C PRO A 3 15.63 -3.70 -6.60
N VAL A 4 16.11 -3.09 -7.67
CA VAL A 4 15.29 -2.30 -8.61
C VAL A 4 14.35 -3.20 -9.39
N THR A 5 14.85 -4.33 -9.91
CA THR A 5 14.02 -5.31 -10.61
C THR A 5 12.92 -5.85 -9.69
N ALA A 6 13.24 -6.11 -8.41
CA ALA A 6 12.26 -6.51 -7.41
C ALA A 6 11.22 -5.43 -7.14
N PHE A 7 11.64 -4.16 -7.05
CA PHE A 7 10.73 -3.04 -6.85
C PHE A 7 9.78 -2.84 -8.02
N ILE A 8 10.28 -2.93 -9.25
CA ILE A 8 9.47 -2.83 -10.47
C ILE A 8 8.48 -3.99 -10.53
N LEU A 9 8.92 -5.24 -10.35
CA LEU A 9 8.03 -6.40 -10.39
C LEU A 9 6.97 -6.35 -9.29
N PHE A 10 7.34 -5.90 -8.09
CA PHE A 10 6.40 -5.72 -7.01
C PHE A 10 5.35 -4.65 -7.35
N ASN A 11 5.75 -3.47 -7.85
CA ASN A 11 4.79 -2.42 -8.18
C ASN A 11 3.94 -2.72 -9.43
N LEU A 12 4.49 -3.45 -10.41
CA LEU A 12 3.80 -3.78 -11.67
C LEU A 12 2.82 -4.96 -11.51
N VAL A 13 3.15 -5.93 -10.65
CA VAL A 13 2.39 -7.18 -10.54
C VAL A 13 1.93 -7.44 -9.10
N GLY A 14 2.85 -7.38 -8.14
CA GLY A 14 2.57 -7.73 -6.74
C GLY A 14 1.53 -6.83 -6.06
N ALA A 15 1.71 -5.51 -6.15
CA ALA A 15 0.84 -4.53 -5.52
C ALA A 15 -0.58 -4.51 -6.13
N PRO A 16 -0.77 -4.55 -7.47
CA PRO A 16 -2.09 -4.70 -8.06
C PRO A 16 -2.81 -6.00 -7.68
N VAL A 17 -2.09 -7.12 -7.63
CA VAL A 17 -2.66 -8.42 -7.23
C VAL A 17 -3.07 -8.38 -5.76
N ALA A 18 -2.21 -7.88 -4.87
CA ALA A 18 -2.53 -7.70 -3.46
C ALA A 18 -3.75 -6.79 -3.27
N GLY A 19 -3.80 -5.67 -3.98
CA GLY A 19 -4.94 -4.75 -3.98
C GLY A 19 -6.24 -5.41 -4.44
N ARG A 20 -6.19 -6.26 -5.49
CA ARG A 20 -7.35 -6.99 -6.00
C ARG A 20 -7.84 -8.07 -5.02
N VAL A 21 -6.93 -8.80 -4.39
CA VAL A 21 -7.28 -9.80 -3.36
C VAL A 21 -7.95 -9.13 -2.17
N LEU A 22 -7.40 -8.01 -1.70
CA LEU A 22 -8.00 -7.21 -0.64
C LEU A 22 -9.38 -6.69 -1.03
N TRP A 23 -9.53 -6.17 -2.25
CA TRP A 23 -10.81 -5.69 -2.77
C TRP A 23 -11.88 -6.78 -2.81
N LEU A 24 -11.53 -7.99 -3.25
CA LEU A 24 -12.43 -9.14 -3.24
C LEU A 24 -12.82 -9.54 -1.80
N GLY A 25 -11.85 -9.51 -0.87
CA GLY A 25 -12.09 -9.73 0.56
C GLY A 25 -13.03 -8.68 1.17
N MET A 26 -12.86 -7.40 0.82
CA MET A 26 -13.77 -6.33 1.22
C MET A 26 -15.18 -6.51 0.63
N GLY A 27 -15.28 -6.91 -0.63
CA GLY A 27 -16.57 -7.16 -1.28
C GLY A 27 -17.38 -8.24 -0.55
N ALA A 28 -16.71 -9.28 -0.03
CA ALA A 28 -17.33 -10.31 0.80
C ALA A 28 -17.74 -9.76 2.19
N LEU A 29 -17.02 -8.78 2.73
CA LEU A 29 -17.30 -8.14 4.03
C LEU A 29 -18.34 -7.00 3.94
N HIS A 30 -18.69 -6.51 2.75
CA HIS A 30 -19.72 -5.48 2.60
C HIS A 30 -21.16 -6.01 2.76
N GLY A 31 -21.36 -7.33 2.92
CA GLY A 31 -22.65 -7.90 3.32
C GLY A 31 -22.96 -7.60 4.79
N GLN A 32 -23.96 -6.74 5.04
CA GLN A 32 -24.61 -6.43 6.33
C GLN A 32 -23.69 -6.38 7.57
N GLY A 33 -23.00 -5.26 7.79
CA GLY A 33 -22.42 -4.88 9.10
C GLY A 33 -20.89 -4.88 9.23
N ALA A 34 -20.14 -5.34 8.23
CA ALA A 34 -18.68 -5.50 8.34
C ALA A 34 -17.83 -4.39 7.66
N THR A 35 -18.37 -3.16 7.55
CA THR A 35 -17.67 -1.97 7.05
C THR A 35 -16.36 -1.68 7.80
N PHE A 36 -16.34 -1.85 9.13
CA PHE A 36 -15.11 -1.66 9.92
C PHE A 36 -14.03 -2.69 9.60
N GLY A 37 -14.42 -3.95 9.40
CA GLY A 37 -13.50 -5.04 9.01
C GLY A 37 -12.92 -4.83 7.62
N ALA A 38 -13.72 -4.35 6.66
CA ALA A 38 -13.26 -4.02 5.32
C ALA A 38 -12.23 -2.87 5.31
N VAL A 39 -12.42 -1.86 6.17
CA VAL A 39 -11.47 -0.75 6.35
C VAL A 39 -10.16 -1.27 6.95
N LEU A 40 -10.20 -2.09 8.01
CA LEU A 40 -9.01 -2.66 8.63
C LEU A 40 -8.22 -3.58 7.70
N LEU A 41 -8.89 -4.44 6.92
CA LEU A 41 -8.21 -5.32 5.96
C LEU A 41 -7.44 -4.51 4.93
N SER A 42 -8.05 -3.45 4.45
CA SER A 42 -7.44 -2.55 3.50
C SER A 42 -6.24 -1.83 4.14
N MET A 43 -6.34 -1.40 5.42
CA MET A 43 -5.23 -0.72 6.12
C MET A 43 -4.00 -1.62 6.18
N ALA A 44 -4.23 -2.89 6.56
CA ALA A 44 -3.20 -3.90 6.62
C ALA A 44 -2.56 -4.11 5.24
N GLY A 45 -3.38 -4.13 4.18
CA GLY A 45 -2.93 -4.24 2.81
C GLY A 45 -2.01 -3.12 2.33
N ALA A 46 -2.41 -1.87 2.53
CA ALA A 46 -1.58 -0.73 2.14
C ALA A 46 -0.31 -0.61 3.00
N GLY A 47 -0.41 -0.91 4.30
CA GLY A 47 0.74 -0.99 5.20
C GLY A 47 1.76 -2.04 4.74
N ALA A 48 1.30 -3.21 4.30
CA ALA A 48 2.15 -4.25 3.75
C ALA A 48 2.87 -3.80 2.46
N ILE A 49 2.15 -3.15 1.55
CA ILE A 49 2.73 -2.62 0.30
C ILE A 49 3.80 -1.57 0.59
N LEU A 50 3.52 -0.66 1.52
CA LEU A 50 4.45 0.37 1.96
C LEU A 50 5.71 -0.23 2.59
N ALA A 51 5.56 -1.23 3.46
CA ALA A 51 6.67 -1.91 4.11
C ALA A 51 7.61 -2.58 3.09
N VAL A 52 7.06 -3.25 2.08
CA VAL A 52 7.83 -3.85 0.98
C VAL A 52 8.60 -2.77 0.21
N ASN A 53 7.94 -1.68 -0.17
CA ASN A 53 8.58 -0.56 -0.88
C ASN A 53 9.73 0.05 -0.08
N VAL A 54 9.59 0.25 1.24
CA VAL A 54 10.67 0.75 2.11
C VAL A 54 11.87 -0.22 2.16
N VAL A 55 11.62 -1.52 2.31
CA VAL A 55 12.68 -2.54 2.35
C VAL A 55 13.45 -2.58 1.04
N LEU A 56 12.76 -2.54 -0.09
CA LEU A 56 13.37 -2.55 -1.41
C LEU A 56 14.18 -1.28 -1.69
N THR A 57 13.68 -0.10 -1.32
CA THR A 57 14.43 1.17 -1.43
C THR A 57 15.68 1.18 -0.55
N ARG A 58 15.61 0.66 0.68
CA ARG A 58 16.79 0.54 1.55
C ARG A 58 17.83 -0.44 1.02
N ARG A 59 17.38 -1.59 0.47
CA ARG A 59 18.27 -2.57 -0.17
C ARG A 59 18.94 -1.97 -1.41
N ALA A 60 18.20 -1.20 -2.20
CA ALA A 60 18.75 -0.48 -3.35
C ALA A 60 19.85 0.50 -2.93
N ALA A 61 19.59 1.33 -1.92
CA ALA A 61 20.55 2.30 -1.41
C ALA A 61 21.85 1.66 -0.89
N ARG A 62 21.75 0.52 -0.18
CA ARG A 62 22.93 -0.21 0.33
C ARG A 62 23.70 -0.96 -0.76
N GLY A 63 23.03 -1.32 -1.86
CA GLY A 63 23.64 -2.03 -2.98
C GLY A 63 24.45 -1.16 -3.95
N GLY A 64 24.73 0.11 -3.61
CA GLY A 64 25.53 1.00 -4.45
C GLY A 64 24.82 1.46 -5.72
N LEU A 65 23.48 1.39 -5.76
CA LEU A 65 22.71 1.81 -6.92
C LEU A 65 22.84 3.31 -7.22
N HIS A 66 22.67 3.64 -8.50
CA HIS A 66 22.72 5.02 -8.99
C HIS A 66 21.71 5.89 -8.23
N LYS A 67 22.15 7.07 -7.76
CA LYS A 67 21.34 7.97 -6.91
C LYS A 67 19.95 8.25 -7.49
N GLN A 68 19.87 8.46 -8.80
CA GLN A 68 18.59 8.74 -9.49
C GLN A 68 17.59 7.58 -9.37
N GLY A 69 18.04 6.32 -9.47
CA GLY A 69 17.18 5.15 -9.31
C GLY A 69 16.67 4.99 -7.88
N VAL A 70 17.51 5.25 -6.89
CA VAL A 70 17.12 5.25 -5.47
C VAL A 70 16.12 6.38 -5.17
N MET A 71 16.33 7.58 -5.74
CA MET A 71 15.40 8.70 -5.60
C MET A 71 14.03 8.41 -6.24
N ALA A 72 14.00 7.81 -7.43
CA ALA A 72 12.75 7.39 -8.07
C ALA A 72 11.97 6.37 -7.21
N MET A 73 12.67 5.38 -6.66
CA MET A 73 12.05 4.40 -5.75
C MET A 73 11.54 5.07 -4.47
N ALA A 74 12.30 6.00 -3.90
CA ALA A 74 11.88 6.75 -2.72
C ALA A 74 10.65 7.64 -2.98
N ALA A 75 10.57 8.28 -4.16
CA ALA A 75 9.43 9.07 -4.57
C ALA A 75 8.15 8.21 -4.66
N VAL A 76 8.24 7.02 -5.26
CA VAL A 76 7.11 6.07 -5.31
C VAL A 76 6.70 5.65 -3.90
N THR A 77 7.65 5.31 -3.02
CA THR A 77 7.35 4.97 -1.62
C THR A 77 6.65 6.11 -0.88
N LEU A 78 7.10 7.35 -1.07
CA LEU A 78 6.49 8.55 -0.47
C LEU A 78 5.10 8.84 -1.02
N VAL A 79 4.87 8.67 -2.32
CA VAL A 79 3.54 8.78 -2.93
C VAL A 79 2.62 7.70 -2.37
N THR A 80 3.07 6.45 -2.25
CA THR A 80 2.29 5.38 -1.60
C THR A 80 1.91 5.76 -0.17
N LEU A 81 2.85 6.33 0.59
CA LEU A 81 2.61 6.79 1.96
C LEU A 81 1.57 7.93 1.98
N GLY A 82 1.72 8.93 1.13
CA GLY A 82 0.78 10.05 0.99
C GLY A 82 -0.62 9.62 0.53
N LEU A 83 -0.72 8.61 -0.34
CA LEU A 83 -2.01 8.03 -0.74
C LEU A 83 -2.64 7.21 0.40
N THR A 84 -1.82 6.48 1.16
CA THR A 84 -2.25 5.68 2.32
C THR A 84 -2.77 6.59 3.44
N VAL A 85 -2.08 7.72 3.70
CA VAL A 85 -2.37 8.63 4.82
C VAL A 85 -3.32 9.78 4.42
N GLY A 86 -3.21 10.31 3.20
CA GLY A 86 -3.73 11.64 2.84
C GLY A 86 -4.98 11.69 1.95
N THR A 87 -5.25 10.72 1.07
CA THR A 87 -6.31 10.86 0.03
C THR A 87 -7.43 9.82 0.07
N GLY A 88 -7.52 9.00 1.12
CA GLY A 88 -8.79 8.36 1.44
C GLY A 88 -8.97 6.88 1.09
N PHE A 89 -7.91 6.07 1.03
CA PHE A 89 -8.11 4.65 1.33
C PHE A 89 -8.22 4.41 2.85
N PHE A 90 -7.51 5.20 3.68
CA PHE A 90 -7.51 5.14 5.17
C PHE A 90 -7.54 6.51 5.84
N SER A 91 -8.26 7.45 5.26
CA SER A 91 -8.44 8.74 5.93
C SER A 91 -9.17 8.53 7.27
N PRO A 92 -8.72 9.16 8.37
CA PRO A 92 -9.50 9.28 9.59
C PRO A 92 -10.95 9.75 9.33
N LEU A 93 -11.19 10.46 8.21
CA LEU A 93 -12.53 10.84 7.76
C LEU A 93 -13.37 9.64 7.29
N ASN A 94 -12.81 8.66 6.58
CA ASN A 94 -13.54 7.44 6.19
C ASN A 94 -13.82 6.56 7.41
N LEU A 95 -12.88 6.48 8.34
CA LEU A 95 -13.09 5.81 9.63
C LEU A 95 -14.16 6.54 10.45
N ALA A 96 -14.14 7.87 10.49
CA ALA A 96 -15.15 8.68 11.15
C ALA A 96 -16.54 8.54 10.49
N PHE A 97 -16.62 8.54 9.16
CA PHE A 97 -17.87 8.28 8.43
C PHE A 97 -18.39 6.86 8.67
N ALA A 98 -17.51 5.86 8.76
CA ALA A 98 -17.90 4.49 9.09
C ALA A 98 -18.39 4.35 10.54
N LEU A 99 -17.73 5.03 11.50
CA LEU A 99 -18.12 5.05 12.92
C LEU A 99 -19.41 5.85 13.16
N LEU A 100 -19.68 6.90 12.39
CA LEU A 100 -20.91 7.70 12.47
C LEU A 100 -22.14 7.02 11.84
N ARG A 101 -21.92 5.99 11.02
CA ARG A 101 -22.99 5.21 10.34
C ARG A 101 -23.22 3.82 10.96
N ALA A 102 -22.41 3.42 11.94
CA ALA A 102 -22.59 2.21 12.75
C ALA A 102 -23.42 2.56 14.00
#